data_AF-A0AAV6TJM2-F1
#
_entry.id   AF-A0AAV6TJM2-F1
#
_cell.length_a   1.000
_cell.length_b   1.000
_cell.length_c   1.000
_cell.angle_alpha   90.00
_cell.angle_beta   90.00
_cell.angle_gamma   90.00
#
_symmetry.space_group_name_H-M   'P 1'
#
loop_
_entity.id
_entity.type
_entity.pdbx_description
1 polymer ?
#
loop_
_entity_poly.entity_id
_entity_poly.type
_entity_poly.pdbx_seq_one_letter_code
_entity_poly.pdbx_strand_id
1 'polypeptide(L)'
;MSVTKNEQFMCVPLYYIQKSLELFTTLYIGFLGLIFSSFLVFLAEKEANPENFSNFADALWWGVITLCTVGYGDTVPITWPGKLIAAFCALLGISFFALPAGILGSGFALKVQQQQRQKHMIRRRVPAATLIQCLWRCYAADHHSMSVATWKIHQVALPSPPP
;
A
#
# COMPACT_ATOMS: atom_id res chain seq x y z
N MET A 1 -1.12 17.06 -23.93
CA MET A 1 -1.11 16.48 -22.56
C MET A 1 -1.85 15.13 -22.56
N SER A 2 -1.47 14.25 -23.48
CA SER A 2 -2.18 13.01 -23.81
C SER A 2 -1.26 11.79 -23.74
N VAL A 3 0.06 12.02 -23.67
CA VAL A 3 1.09 10.98 -23.66
C VAL A 3 1.20 10.28 -22.29
N THR A 4 0.83 10.95 -21.19
CA THR A 4 1.00 10.41 -19.84
C THR A 4 -0.11 9.46 -19.37
N LYS A 5 -1.29 9.45 -20.01
CA LYS A 5 -2.39 8.57 -19.57
C LYS A 5 -2.18 7.11 -19.97
N ASN A 6 -1.59 6.85 -21.13
CA ASN A 6 -1.43 5.48 -21.64
C ASN A 6 -0.32 4.70 -20.92
N GLU A 7 0.78 5.35 -20.54
CA GLU A 7 1.84 4.69 -19.77
C GLU A 7 1.40 4.37 -18.34
N GLN A 8 0.60 5.24 -17.74
CA GLN A 8 0.15 5.07 -16.36
C GLN A 8 -0.94 3.99 -16.22
N PHE A 9 -1.74 3.72 -17.25
CA PHE A 9 -2.75 2.66 -17.24
C PHE A 9 -2.16 1.25 -17.44
N MET A 10 -1.03 1.13 -18.14
CA MET A 10 -0.38 -0.17 -18.37
C MET A 10 0.59 -0.55 -17.23
N CYS A 11 1.26 0.43 -16.61
CA CYS A 11 2.15 0.18 -15.47
C CYS A 11 1.43 -0.10 -14.13
N VAL A 12 0.20 0.38 -13.92
CA VAL A 12 -0.50 0.19 -12.62
C VAL A 12 -0.88 -1.28 -12.36
N PRO A 13 -1.43 -2.05 -13.33
CA PRO A 13 -1.65 -3.48 -13.17
C PRO A 13 -0.34 -4.26 -12.98
N LEU A 14 0.69 -3.94 -13.78
CA LEU A 14 2.02 -4.56 -13.66
C LEU A 14 2.65 -4.27 -12.30
N TYR A 15 2.56 -3.04 -11.80
CA TYR A 15 3.06 -2.66 -10.48
C TYR A 15 2.31 -3.37 -9.35
N TYR A 16 1.00 -3.58 -9.49
CA TYR A 16 0.20 -4.32 -8.51
C TYR A 16 0.56 -5.81 -8.47
N ILE A 17 0.78 -6.43 -9.65
CA ILE A 17 1.21 -7.82 -9.80
C ILE A 17 2.67 -7.99 -9.31
N GLN A 18 3.54 -7.02 -9.58
CA GLN A 18 4.92 -7.01 -9.10
C GLN A 18 4.96 -6.95 -7.57
N LYS A 19 4.16 -6.06 -6.97
CA LYS A 19 4.07 -5.89 -5.51
C LYS A 19 3.52 -7.11 -4.79
N SER A 20 2.51 -7.78 -5.36
CA SER A 20 2.00 -9.02 -4.77
C SER A 20 3.03 -10.15 -4.90
N LEU A 21 3.73 -10.25 -6.03
CA LEU A 21 4.81 -11.22 -6.23
C LEU A 21 5.96 -11.00 -5.23
N GLU A 22 6.42 -9.76 -5.03
CA GLU A 22 7.43 -9.40 -4.03
C GLU A 22 7.04 -9.86 -2.62
N LEU A 23 5.75 -9.75 -2.28
CA LEU A 23 5.22 -10.17 -0.98
C LEU A 23 5.21 -11.70 -0.84
N PHE A 24 4.82 -12.43 -1.89
CA PHE A 24 4.91 -13.89 -1.90
C PHE A 24 6.36 -14.38 -1.87
N THR A 25 7.27 -13.74 -2.60
CA THR A 25 8.69 -14.09 -2.61
C THR A 25 9.34 -13.89 -1.25
N THR A 26 9.08 -12.76 -0.59
CA THR A 26 9.61 -12.50 0.77
C THR A 26 9.06 -13.48 1.81
N LEU A 27 7.76 -13.80 1.75
CA LEU A 27 7.16 -14.83 2.61
C LEU A 27 7.75 -16.22 2.33
N TYR A 28 7.96 -16.58 1.06
CA TYR A 28 8.54 -17.87 0.69
C TYR A 28 9.98 -18.01 1.19
N ILE A 29 10.83 -16.99 0.99
CA ILE A 29 12.20 -16.97 1.48
C ILE A 29 12.22 -17.00 3.02
N GLY A 30 11.35 -16.23 3.67
CA GLY A 30 11.20 -16.25 5.13
C GLY A 30 10.79 -17.61 5.66
N PHE A 31 9.86 -18.30 4.99
CA PHE A 31 9.42 -19.64 5.36
C PHE A 31 10.53 -20.69 5.19
N LEU A 32 11.30 -20.64 4.10
CA LEU A 32 12.48 -21.49 3.93
C LEU A 32 13.54 -21.22 5.00
N GLY A 33 13.80 -19.94 5.30
CA GLY A 33 14.71 -19.53 6.36
C GLY A 33 14.27 -20.02 7.75
N LEU A 34 12.96 -20.02 8.02
CA LEU A 34 12.37 -20.57 9.24
C LEU A 34 12.66 -22.06 9.37
N ILE A 35 12.34 -22.85 8.34
CA ILE A 35 12.59 -24.30 8.34
C ILE A 35 14.09 -24.59 8.54
N PHE A 36 14.94 -23.85 7.83
CA PHE A 36 16.39 -24.01 7.93
C PHE A 36 16.93 -23.65 9.33
N SER A 37 16.47 -22.54 9.90
CA SER A 37 16.82 -22.11 11.27
C SER A 37 16.39 -23.14 12.30
N SER A 38 15.14 -23.59 12.25
CA SER A 38 14.62 -24.62 13.15
C SER A 38 15.40 -25.92 13.06
N PHE A 39 15.81 -26.32 11.84
CA PHE A 39 16.62 -27.52 11.64
C PHE A 39 18.02 -27.40 12.24
N LEU A 40 18.71 -26.28 12.04
CA LEU A 40 20.04 -26.07 12.61
C LEU A 40 20.01 -26.05 14.15
N VAL A 41 19.02 -25.36 14.74
CA VAL A 41 18.87 -25.32 16.20
C VAL A 41 18.46 -26.68 16.76
N PHE A 42 17.58 -27.41 16.07
CA PHE A 42 17.25 -28.80 16.43
C PHE A 42 18.50 -29.68 16.47
N LEU A 43 19.36 -29.62 15.45
CA LEU A 43 20.59 -30.41 15.44
C LEU A 43 21.55 -30.04 16.57
N ALA A 44 21.62 -28.75 16.93
CA ALA A 44 22.48 -28.27 18.02
C ALA A 44 21.93 -28.63 19.41
N GLU A 45 20.60 -28.72 19.56
CA GLU A 45 19.95 -28.87 20.86
C GLU A 45 19.39 -30.28 21.13
N LYS A 46 19.17 -31.13 20.11
CA LYS A 46 18.50 -32.44 20.28
C LYS A 46 19.12 -33.33 21.36
N GLU A 47 20.45 -33.25 21.57
CA GLU A 47 21.17 -34.10 22.52
C GLU A 47 21.27 -33.44 23.90
N ALA A 48 21.37 -32.11 23.94
CA ALA A 48 21.56 -31.35 25.18
C ALA A 48 20.25 -30.96 25.85
N ASN A 49 19.17 -30.80 25.07
CA ASN A 49 17.86 -30.38 25.55
C ASN A 49 16.72 -31.20 24.91
N PRO A 50 16.68 -32.53 25.15
CA PRO A 50 15.69 -33.42 24.54
C PRO A 50 14.27 -33.18 25.06
N GLU A 51 14.07 -32.54 26.21
CA GLU A 51 12.73 -32.21 26.72
C GLU A 51 12.05 -31.11 25.90
N ASN A 52 12.81 -30.07 25.52
CA ASN A 52 12.28 -28.95 24.75
C ASN A 52 12.42 -29.14 23.22
N PHE A 53 13.41 -29.90 22.76
CA PHE A 53 13.67 -30.18 21.35
C PHE A 53 13.56 -31.68 21.06
N SER A 54 12.44 -32.29 21.46
CA SER A 54 12.23 -33.74 21.34
C SER A 54 12.08 -34.18 19.88
N ASN A 55 11.41 -33.36 19.08
CA ASN A 55 11.11 -33.62 17.70
C ASN A 55 11.27 -32.33 16.86
N PHE A 56 11.27 -32.49 15.54
CA PHE A 56 11.41 -31.36 14.64
C PHE A 56 10.23 -30.37 14.71
N ALA A 57 9.03 -30.82 15.10
CA ALA A 57 7.88 -29.94 15.26
C ALA A 57 8.05 -28.96 16.43
N ASP A 58 8.69 -29.37 17.52
CA ASP A 58 9.00 -28.48 18.66
C ASP A 58 10.01 -27.39 18.23
N ALA A 59 11.00 -27.75 17.42
CA ALA A 59 11.95 -26.80 16.86
C ALA A 59 11.30 -25.83 15.86
N LEU A 60 10.32 -26.31 15.07
CA LEU A 60 9.50 -25.46 14.21
C LEU A 60 8.65 -24.49 15.04
N TRP A 61 8.03 -24.96 16.13
CA TRP A 61 7.28 -24.12 17.05
C TRP A 61 8.16 -23.00 17.60
N TRP A 62 9.34 -23.34 18.12
CA TRP A 62 10.34 -22.36 18.56
C TRP A 62 10.70 -21.35 17.47
N GLY A 63 10.94 -21.81 16.24
CA GLY A 63 11.26 -20.96 15.10
C GLY A 63 10.14 -19.97 14.78
N VAL A 64 8.88 -20.43 14.76
CA VAL A 64 7.70 -19.58 14.51
C VAL A 64 7.56 -18.51 15.60
N ILE A 65 7.59 -18.87 16.88
CA ILE A 65 7.41 -17.91 17.98
C ILE A 65 8.56 -16.89 18.05
N THR A 66 9.77 -17.30 17.66
CA THR A 66 10.96 -16.44 17.67
C THR A 66 10.95 -15.47 16.48
N LEU A 67 10.67 -15.98 15.27
CA LEU A 67 10.64 -15.14 14.06
C LEU A 67 9.46 -14.18 14.02
N CYS A 68 8.32 -14.56 14.59
CA CYS A 68 7.19 -13.67 14.80
C CYS A 68 7.38 -12.72 15.99
N THR A 69 8.54 -12.73 16.65
CA THR A 69 8.87 -11.88 17.81
C THR A 69 7.89 -12.02 18.99
N VAL A 70 7.23 -13.18 19.12
CA VAL A 70 6.31 -13.49 20.24
C VAL A 70 7.11 -13.87 21.48
N GLY A 71 8.03 -14.85 21.34
CA GLY A 71 8.99 -15.23 22.38
C GLY A 71 8.39 -15.65 23.72
N TYR A 72 7.54 -16.68 23.75
CA TYR A 72 6.96 -17.19 25.00
C TYR A 72 8.00 -17.65 26.03
N GLY A 73 9.14 -18.16 25.57
CA GLY A 73 10.23 -18.63 26.43
C GLY A 73 10.02 -20.03 27.02
N ASP A 74 8.98 -20.75 26.55
CA ASP A 74 8.71 -22.16 26.82
C ASP A 74 9.79 -23.08 26.25
N THR A 75 10.23 -22.79 25.03
CA THR A 75 11.29 -23.52 24.34
C THR A 75 12.44 -22.55 24.07
N VAL A 76 13.65 -22.85 24.53
CA VAL A 76 14.85 -22.03 24.26
C VAL A 76 16.10 -22.89 24.13
N PRO A 77 17.01 -22.56 23.20
CA PRO A 77 18.30 -23.25 23.11
C PRO A 77 19.14 -22.97 24.35
N ILE A 78 19.72 -24.01 24.95
CA ILE A 78 20.55 -23.87 26.16
C ILE A 78 22.04 -23.94 25.83
N THR A 79 22.42 -24.60 24.73
CA THR A 79 23.81 -24.76 24.32
C THR A 79 24.38 -23.46 23.77
N TRP A 80 25.68 -23.26 23.96
CA TRP A 80 26.41 -22.14 23.35
C TRP A 80 26.29 -22.10 21.81
N PRO A 81 26.55 -23.19 21.06
CA PRO A 81 26.40 -23.17 19.61
C PRO A 81 24.94 -22.94 19.17
N GLY A 82 23.97 -23.55 19.85
CA GLY A 82 22.54 -23.35 19.56
C GLY A 82 22.12 -21.90 19.74
N LYS A 83 22.57 -21.23 20.80
CA LYS A 83 22.33 -19.80 21.04
C LYS A 83 22.94 -18.89 19.96
N LEU A 84 24.16 -19.18 19.51
CA LEU A 84 24.81 -18.40 18.45
C LEU A 84 24.07 -18.54 17.11
N ILE A 85 23.70 -19.76 16.74
CA ILE A 85 22.93 -20.04 15.53
C ILE A 85 21.56 -19.36 15.63
N ALA A 86 20.86 -19.53 16.75
CA ALA A 86 19.56 -18.93 17.00
C ALA A 86 19.58 -17.41 16.91
N ALA A 87 20.58 -16.76 17.52
CA ALA A 87 20.72 -15.31 17.47
C ALA A 87 20.94 -14.79 16.05
N PHE A 88 21.83 -15.45 15.28
CA PHE A 88 22.10 -15.06 13.90
C PHE A 88 20.87 -15.27 12.99
N CYS A 89 20.22 -16.43 13.09
CA CYS A 89 19.03 -16.74 12.32
C CYS A 89 17.83 -15.86 12.70
N ALA A 90 17.68 -15.50 13.97
CA ALA A 90 16.62 -14.59 14.42
C ALA A 90 16.78 -13.19 13.82
N LEU A 91 17.99 -12.62 13.82
CA LEU A 91 18.25 -11.31 13.22
C LEU A 91 17.90 -11.28 11.71
N LEU A 92 18.31 -12.33 10.98
CA LEU A 92 18.00 -12.45 9.56
C LEU A 92 16.50 -12.68 9.33
N GLY A 93 15.88 -13.62 10.05
CA GLY A 93 14.50 -14.01 9.80
C GLY A 93 13.48 -12.94 10.19
N ILE A 94 13.70 -12.20 11.29
CA ILE A 94 12.86 -11.04 11.66
C ILE A 94 12.86 -10.00 10.54
N SER A 95 14.01 -9.75 9.91
CA SER A 95 14.13 -8.81 8.80
C SER A 95 13.24 -9.22 7.62
N PHE A 96 13.19 -10.51 7.27
CA PHE A 96 12.33 -11.00 6.19
C PHE A 96 10.84 -10.97 6.54
N PHE A 97 10.46 -11.30 7.78
CA PHE A 97 9.07 -11.25 8.23
C PHE A 97 8.54 -9.82 8.40
N ALA A 98 9.41 -8.82 8.59
CA ALA A 98 9.04 -7.41 8.65
C ALA A 98 8.73 -6.80 7.26
N LEU A 99 9.28 -7.35 6.17
CA LEU A 99 9.13 -6.80 4.82
C LEU A 99 7.67 -6.79 4.33
N PRO A 100 6.86 -7.86 4.46
CA PRO A 100 5.45 -7.83 4.06
C PRO A 100 4.66 -6.70 4.72
N ALA A 101 4.85 -6.48 6.02
CA ALA A 101 4.21 -5.39 6.75
C ALA A 101 4.66 -4.01 6.23
N GLY A 102 5.95 -3.84 5.96
CA GLY A 102 6.51 -2.61 5.37
C GLY A 102 6.03 -2.33 3.94
N ILE A 103 5.91 -3.37 3.10
CA ILE A 103 5.40 -3.27 1.73
C ILE A 103 3.92 -2.85 1.74
N LEU A 104 3.12 -3.44 2.63
CA LEU A 104 1.71 -3.06 2.79
C LEU A 104 1.57 -1.62 3.31
N GLY A 105 2.33 -1.27 4.36
CA GLY A 105 2.30 0.07 4.95
C GLY A 105 2.68 1.16 3.95
N SER A 106 3.77 0.96 3.20
CA SER A 106 4.19 1.88 2.13
C SER A 106 3.15 1.95 0.99
N GLY A 107 2.53 0.83 0.62
CA GLY A 107 1.45 0.79 -0.36
C GLY A 107 0.24 1.64 0.04
N PHE A 108 -0.20 1.54 1.29
CA PHE A 108 -1.28 2.38 1.82
C PHE A 108 -0.90 3.86 1.87
N ALA A 109 0.30 4.18 2.35
CA ALA A 109 0.78 5.57 2.41
C ALA A 109 0.79 6.23 1.01
N LEU A 110 1.30 5.53 0.00
CA LEU A 110 1.30 6.01 -1.39
C LEU A 110 -0.12 6.22 -1.92
N LYS A 111 -1.04 5.29 -1.66
CA LYS A 111 -2.44 5.41 -2.10
C LYS A 111 -3.12 6.63 -1.47
N VAL A 112 -2.90 6.88 -0.18
CA VAL A 112 -3.43 8.05 0.52
C VAL A 112 -2.85 9.34 -0.06
N GLN A 113 -1.54 9.39 -0.31
CA GLN A 113 -0.89 10.56 -0.90
C GLN A 113 -1.41 10.85 -2.32
N GLN A 114 -1.62 9.81 -3.14
CA GLN A 114 -2.20 9.95 -4.48
C GLN A 114 -3.63 10.47 -4.43
N GLN A 115 -4.47 9.97 -3.52
CA GLN A 115 -5.83 10.48 -3.32
C GLN A 115 -5.84 11.95 -2.90
N GLN A 116 -4.92 12.38 -2.05
CA GLN A 116 -4.78 13.81 -1.70
C GLN A 116 -4.41 14.67 -2.90
N ARG A 117 -3.46 14.23 -3.75
CA ARG A 117 -3.11 14.94 -4.99
C ARG A 117 -4.31 15.04 -5.95
N GLN A 118 -5.07 13.97 -6.10
CA GLN A 118 -6.29 13.99 -6.92
C GLN A 118 -7.35 14.94 -6.38
N LYS A 119 -7.58 14.97 -5.06
CA LYS A 119 -8.49 15.95 -4.42
C LYS A 119 -8.07 17.38 -4.73
N HIS A 120 -6.78 17.69 -4.69
CA HIS A 120 -6.27 19.02 -5.04
C HIS A 120 -6.53 19.37 -6.51
N MET A 121 -6.36 18.43 -7.44
CA MET A 121 -6.70 18.63 -8.85
C MET A 121 -8.21 18.80 -9.09
N ILE A 122 -9.05 18.01 -8.41
CA ILE A 122 -10.51 18.09 -8.52
C ILE A 122 -11.00 19.47 -8.02
N ARG A 123 -10.43 19.99 -6.92
CA ARG A 123 -10.75 21.34 -6.42
C ARG A 123 -10.48 22.44 -7.45
N ARG A 124 -9.53 22.27 -8.37
CA ARG A 124 -9.24 23.24 -9.45
C ARG A 124 -10.27 23.24 -10.59
N ARG A 125 -11.12 22.22 -10.70
CA ARG A 125 -12.13 22.14 -11.78
C ARG A 125 -13.20 23.21 -11.67
N VAL A 126 -13.67 23.49 -10.45
CA VAL A 126 -14.71 24.48 -10.18
C VAL A 126 -14.29 25.89 -10.62
N PRO A 127 -13.16 26.46 -10.15
CA PRO A 127 -12.75 27.81 -10.58
C PRO A 127 -12.42 27.89 -12.08
N ALA A 128 -11.90 26.82 -12.68
CA ALA A 128 -11.68 26.77 -14.13
C ALA A 128 -13.00 26.82 -14.91
N ALA A 129 -14.02 26.08 -14.47
CA ALA A 129 -15.35 26.13 -15.06
C ALA A 129 -15.97 27.53 -14.90
N THR A 130 -15.82 28.16 -13.72
CA THR A 130 -16.28 29.54 -13.48
C THR A 130 -15.60 30.53 -14.42
N LEU A 131 -14.28 30.42 -14.63
CA LEU A 131 -13.56 31.29 -15.56
C LEU A 131 -14.11 31.18 -16.99
N ILE A 132 -14.33 29.95 -17.48
CA ILE A 132 -14.90 29.71 -18.81
C ILE A 132 -16.32 30.30 -18.91
N GLN A 133 -17.14 30.12 -17.88
CA GLN A 133 -18.50 30.68 -17.82
C GLN A 133 -18.49 32.22 -17.81
N CYS A 134 -17.60 32.84 -17.05
CA CYS A 134 -17.43 34.30 -17.02
C CYS A 134 -16.97 34.84 -18.37
N LEU A 135 -15.99 34.20 -19.01
CA LEU A 135 -15.51 34.58 -20.34
C LEU A 135 -16.62 34.53 -21.38
N TRP A 136 -17.43 33.47 -21.38
CA TRP A 136 -18.58 33.37 -22.28
C TRP A 136 -19.64 34.43 -21.99
N ARG A 137 -19.93 34.73 -20.72
CA ARG A 137 -20.85 35.82 -20.35
C ARG A 137 -20.35 37.19 -20.82
N CYS A 138 -19.05 37.47 -20.70
CA CYS A 138 -18.45 38.70 -21.23
C CYS A 138 -18.58 38.77 -22.76
N TYR A 139 -18.27 37.69 -23.48
CA TYR A 139 -18.42 37.62 -24.93
C TYR A 139 -19.88 37.77 -25.40
N ALA A 140 -20.83 37.17 -24.68
CA ALA A 140 -22.26 37.27 -25.00
C ALA A 140 -22.86 38.66 -24.71
N ALA A 141 -22.15 39.51 -23.96
CA ALA A 141 -22.55 40.88 -23.67
C ALA A 141 -21.96 41.92 -24.63
N ASP A 142 -21.04 41.50 -25.51
CA ASP A 142 -20.53 42.38 -26.56
C ASP A 142 -21.64 42.73 -27.57
N HIS A 143 -21.67 43.97 -28.06
CA HIS A 143 -22.70 44.49 -28.95
C HIS A 143 -22.76 43.77 -30.30
N HIS A 144 -21.66 43.14 -30.72
CA HIS A 144 -21.57 42.37 -31.95
C HIS A 144 -22.06 40.91 -31.78
N SER A 145 -22.39 40.49 -30.55
CA SER A 145 -22.75 39.11 -30.21
C SER A 145 -24.25 38.87 -30.34
N MET A 146 -24.64 37.91 -31.18
CA MET A 146 -26.04 37.55 -31.47
C MET A 146 -26.64 36.52 -30.48
N SER A 147 -26.03 36.33 -29.30
CA SER A 147 -26.39 35.24 -28.38
C SER A 147 -27.63 35.56 -27.53
N VAL A 148 -28.83 35.39 -28.12
CA VAL A 148 -30.13 35.64 -27.48
C VAL A 148 -30.40 34.67 -26.31
N ALA A 149 -29.86 33.46 -26.35
CA ALA A 149 -30.08 32.42 -25.33
C ALA A 149 -29.57 32.82 -23.93
N THR A 150 -28.49 33.62 -23.87
CA THR A 150 -27.91 34.13 -22.61
C THR A 150 -28.87 35.06 -21.87
N TRP A 151 -29.56 35.92 -22.62
CA TRP A 151 -30.41 36.99 -22.09
C TRP A 151 -31.83 36.51 -21.77
N LYS A 152 -32.26 35.39 -22.36
CA LYS A 152 -33.59 34.79 -22.19
C LYS A 152 -33.93 34.45 -20.74
N ILE A 153 -32.94 34.14 -19.90
CA ILE A 153 -33.11 33.88 -18.45
C ILE A 153 -33.41 35.16 -17.66
N HIS A 154 -32.97 36.31 -18.15
CA HIS A 154 -33.14 37.62 -17.50
C HIS A 154 -34.32 38.43 -18.05
N GLN A 155 -34.92 37.97 -19.16
CA GLN A 155 -36.11 38.57 -19.72
C GLN A 155 -37.34 38.11 -18.92
N VAL A 156 -37.77 38.94 -17.98
CA VAL A 156 -39.06 38.80 -17.30
C VAL A 156 -40.15 39.27 -18.25
N ALA A 157 -41.18 38.45 -18.48
CA ALA A 157 -42.34 38.87 -19.25
C ALA A 157 -43.05 40.03 -18.53
N LEU A 158 -43.24 41.15 -19.22
CA LEU A 158 -43.98 42.28 -18.67
C LEU A 158 -45.44 41.85 -18.41
N PRO A 159 -46.03 42.17 -17.24
CA PRO A 159 -47.44 41.91 -17.01
C PRO A 159 -48.26 42.66 -18.07
N SER A 160 -49.23 41.97 -18.66
CA SER A 160 -50.13 42.57 -19.64
C SER A 160 -50.86 43.76 -18.98
N PRO A 161 -50.99 44.91 -19.68
CA PRO A 161 -51.73 46.04 -19.14
C PRO A 161 -53.18 45.60 -18.82
N PRO A 162 -53.77 46.09 -17.71
CA PRO A 162 -55.14 45.76 -17.36
C PRO A 162 -56.12 46.21 -18.47
N PRO A 163 -57.25 45.49 -18.63
CA PRO A 163 -58.18 45.67 -19.74
C PRO A 163 -58.83 47.06 -19.78
#